data_AF-A0A953IID6-F1
#
_entry.id   AF-A0A953IID6-F1
#
_cell.length_a   1.000
_cell.length_b   1.000
_cell.length_c   1.000
_cell.angle_alpha   90.00
_cell.angle_beta   90.00
_cell.angle_gamma   90.00
#
_symmetry.space_group_name_H-M   'P 1'
#
loop_
_entity.id
_entity.type
_entity.pdbx_description
1 polymer ?
#
loop_
_entity_poly.entity_id
_entity_poly.type
_entity_poly.pdbx_seq_one_letter_code
_entity_poly.pdbx_strand_id
1 'polypeptide(L)'
;GMAVLNAADPIVAKMAKNCPGAVTYFAADRHNPVMATHNAQGKRVVYIEGQSIVCAEGGEVVQQIPLENVPLTRKGTISFQVENAMASVAAAWALNLDWSAVRAALKSFASNADTAPGRFNVFSYRGATLIADYGHNPDAILALVRAVEAMPAGRRMIVISGAGDRRDEDIRKQTEILGDAFDEVILYQDQCQRGRADGEVLGLLREGLAHAKRTTAVEEIRGEFLAIDTALARLQPGELCLILIDQVEEALAHIAGRLAEVSIERPARAAAQGEVRLENQAAA
;
A
#
# COMPACT_ATOMS: atom_id res chain seq x y z
N GLY A 1 9.70 29.50 -3.18
CA GLY A 1 9.15 28.13 -3.24
C GLY A 1 8.38 27.81 -1.97
N MET A 2 7.74 26.66 -1.91
CA MET A 2 6.99 26.22 -0.73
C MET A 2 7.35 24.78 -0.39
N ALA A 3 7.59 24.50 0.89
CA ALA A 3 7.76 23.15 1.40
C ALA A 3 6.40 22.59 1.85
N VAL A 4 6.14 21.32 1.55
CA VAL A 4 4.99 20.56 2.04
C VAL A 4 5.50 19.55 3.05
N LEU A 5 5.13 19.70 4.32
CA LEU A 5 5.72 18.96 5.42
C LEU A 5 4.64 18.24 6.24
N ASN A 6 4.89 16.98 6.59
CA ASN A 6 4.03 16.23 7.50
C ASN A 6 4.22 16.76 8.94
N ALA A 7 3.18 17.34 9.52
CA ALA A 7 3.20 17.84 10.90
C ALA A 7 3.02 16.74 11.96
N ALA A 8 2.61 15.54 11.55
CA ALA A 8 2.53 14.37 12.44
C ALA A 8 3.91 13.74 12.70
N ASP A 9 4.89 13.99 11.84
CA ASP A 9 6.28 13.56 12.03
C ASP A 9 7.10 14.73 12.62
N PRO A 10 7.56 14.64 13.89
CA PRO A 10 8.34 15.70 14.52
C PRO A 10 9.68 16.00 13.85
N ILE A 11 10.30 15.03 13.18
CA ILE A 11 11.57 15.20 12.46
C ILE A 11 11.31 15.99 11.19
N VAL A 12 10.28 15.63 10.42
CA VAL A 12 9.85 16.35 9.21
C VAL A 12 9.36 17.75 9.56
N ALA A 13 8.56 17.90 10.62
CA ALA A 13 8.07 19.19 11.07
C ALA A 13 9.22 20.18 11.39
N LYS A 14 10.29 19.68 12.02
CA LYS A 14 11.51 20.45 12.34
C LYS A 14 12.29 20.88 11.10
N MET A 15 12.09 20.26 9.94
CA MET A 15 12.76 20.67 8.69
C MET A 15 12.33 22.06 8.23
N ALA A 16 11.17 22.56 8.67
CA ALA A 16 10.67 23.89 8.30
C ALA A 16 11.69 25.02 8.56
N LYS A 17 12.50 24.91 9.62
CA LYS A 17 13.56 25.90 9.92
C LYS A 17 14.65 25.98 8.85
N ASN A 18 14.81 24.93 8.05
CA ASN A 18 15.76 24.82 6.95
C ASN A 18 15.11 25.16 5.60
N CYS A 19 13.82 25.47 5.57
CA CYS A 19 13.11 25.85 4.35
C CYS A 19 13.12 27.38 4.24
N PRO A 20 13.87 27.99 3.30
CA PRO A 20 13.89 29.44 3.12
C PRO A 20 12.58 29.99 2.51
N GLY A 21 11.74 29.10 1.97
CA GLY A 21 10.42 29.43 1.45
C GLY A 21 9.30 29.28 2.49
N ALA A 22 8.07 29.48 2.05
CA ALA A 22 6.90 29.23 2.87
C ALA A 22 6.72 27.72 3.15
N VAL A 23 5.89 27.39 4.14
CA VAL A 23 5.58 26.00 4.52
C VAL A 23 4.07 25.82 4.52
N THR A 24 3.61 24.74 3.89
CA THR A 24 2.29 24.17 4.14
C THR A 24 2.48 22.90 4.96
N TYR A 25 1.86 22.85 6.13
CA TYR A 25 1.81 21.62 6.91
C TYR A 25 0.60 20.79 6.54
N PHE A 26 0.75 19.47 6.58
CA PHE A 26 -0.39 18.56 6.56
C PHE A 26 -0.34 17.58 7.72
N ALA A 27 -1.50 17.23 8.27
CA ALA A 27 -1.67 16.16 9.26
C ALA A 27 -3.15 15.75 9.28
N ALA A 28 -3.43 14.48 9.50
CA ALA A 28 -4.82 13.99 9.52
C ALA A 28 -5.64 14.68 10.62
N ASP A 29 -5.08 14.79 11.83
CA ASP A 29 -5.73 15.46 12.95
C ASP A 29 -5.64 16.99 12.83
N ARG A 30 -6.79 17.66 12.66
CA ARG A 30 -6.90 19.12 12.63
C ARG A 30 -6.35 19.81 13.89
N HIS A 31 -6.31 19.09 15.02
CA HIS A 31 -5.83 19.58 16.30
C HIS A 31 -4.35 19.32 16.56
N ASN A 32 -3.61 18.79 15.58
CA ASN A 32 -2.15 18.67 15.67
C ASN A 32 -1.53 20.02 16.09
N PRO A 33 -0.76 20.10 17.19
CA PRO A 33 -0.30 21.38 17.73
C PRO A 33 0.55 22.22 16.79
N VAL A 34 1.41 21.58 15.98
CA VAL A 34 2.26 22.27 15.00
C VAL A 34 1.40 22.91 13.93
N MET A 35 0.46 22.14 13.39
CA MET A 35 -0.42 22.60 12.32
C MET A 35 -1.43 23.65 12.82
N ALA A 36 -2.04 23.45 13.98
CA ALA A 36 -3.01 24.39 14.54
C ALA A 36 -2.37 25.76 14.83
N THR A 37 -1.17 25.76 15.42
CA THR A 37 -0.39 26.99 15.64
C THR A 37 -0.04 27.68 14.32
N HIS A 38 0.37 26.90 13.31
CA HIS A 38 0.73 27.43 11.99
C HIS A 38 -0.47 28.06 11.28
N ASN A 39 -1.65 27.44 11.33
CA ASN A 39 -2.87 27.99 10.75
C ASN A 39 -3.30 29.29 11.44
N ALA A 40 -3.23 29.34 12.78
CA ALA A 40 -3.53 30.54 13.56
C ALA A 40 -2.59 31.72 13.25
N GLN A 41 -1.40 31.46 12.69
CA GLN A 41 -0.47 32.49 12.20
C GLN A 41 -0.79 32.96 10.77
N GLY A 42 -1.95 32.60 10.20
CA GLY A 42 -2.31 33.03 8.85
C GLY A 42 -1.74 32.15 7.73
N LYS A 43 -1.24 30.94 8.04
CA LYS A 43 -0.50 30.11 7.07
C LYS A 43 -1.28 28.87 6.64
N ARG A 44 -0.92 28.35 5.47
CA ARG A 44 -1.59 27.21 4.83
C ARG A 44 -1.41 25.91 5.61
N VAL A 45 -2.51 25.16 5.72
CA VAL A 45 -2.55 23.81 6.28
C VAL A 45 -3.50 22.90 5.49
N VAL A 46 -3.26 21.59 5.54
CA VAL A 46 -4.14 20.56 4.97
C VAL A 46 -4.43 19.47 6.01
N TYR A 47 -5.70 19.16 6.24
CA TYR A 47 -6.12 18.19 7.25
C TYR A 47 -7.38 17.41 6.87
N ILE A 48 -7.78 16.46 7.71
CA ILE A 48 -9.05 15.74 7.55
C ILE A 48 -10.10 16.31 8.49
N GLU A 49 -11.28 16.54 7.94
CA GLU A 49 -12.48 16.86 8.70
C GLU A 49 -13.67 16.09 8.15
N GLY A 50 -14.29 15.27 9.01
CA GLY A 50 -15.33 14.34 8.61
C GLY A 50 -14.81 13.32 7.57
N GLN A 51 -15.31 13.42 6.34
CA GLN A 51 -14.94 12.56 5.21
C GLN A 51 -14.29 13.34 4.06
N SER A 52 -13.60 14.43 4.39
CA SER A 52 -13.00 15.32 3.40
C SER A 52 -11.58 15.74 3.76
N ILE A 53 -10.76 15.91 2.73
CA ILE A 53 -9.52 16.68 2.80
C ILE A 53 -9.90 18.16 2.79
N VAL A 54 -9.40 18.92 3.76
CA VAL A 54 -9.64 20.35 3.92
C VAL A 54 -8.33 21.10 3.75
N CYS A 55 -8.34 22.09 2.86
CA CYS A 55 -7.27 23.07 2.70
C CYS A 55 -7.72 24.37 3.38
N ALA A 56 -6.94 24.87 4.33
CA ALA A 56 -7.26 26.08 5.08
C ALA A 56 -6.07 27.02 5.18
N GLU A 57 -6.34 28.33 5.23
CA GLU A 57 -5.33 29.38 5.40
C GLU A 57 -5.89 30.45 6.33
N GLY A 58 -5.19 30.71 7.44
CA GLY A 58 -5.61 31.72 8.40
C GLY A 58 -6.93 31.44 9.11
N GLY A 59 -7.23 30.15 9.33
CA GLY A 59 -8.49 29.71 9.95
C GLY A 59 -9.66 29.55 8.98
N GLU A 60 -9.55 30.06 7.75
CA GLU A 60 -10.60 29.98 6.74
C GLU A 60 -10.42 28.75 5.85
N VAL A 61 -11.53 28.07 5.54
CA VAL A 61 -11.53 26.94 4.60
C VAL A 61 -11.46 27.49 3.17
N VAL A 62 -10.39 27.13 2.47
CA VAL A 62 -10.15 27.50 1.07
C VAL A 62 -10.78 26.48 0.12
N GLN A 63 -10.64 25.19 0.44
CA GLN A 63 -11.18 24.10 -0.36
C GLN A 63 -11.49 22.88 0.49
N GLN A 64 -12.56 22.17 0.14
CA GLN A 64 -12.90 20.86 0.69
C GLN A 64 -13.01 19.84 -0.45
N ILE A 65 -12.40 18.66 -0.28
CA ILE A 65 -12.38 17.57 -1.26
C ILE A 65 -12.88 16.29 -0.57
N PRO A 66 -14.09 15.81 -0.90
CA PRO A 66 -14.62 14.57 -0.32
C PRO A 66 -13.74 13.37 -0.67
N LEU A 67 -13.44 12.52 0.31
CA LEU A 67 -12.63 11.30 0.14
C LEU A 67 -13.29 10.27 -0.79
N GLU A 68 -14.61 10.31 -0.92
CA GLU A 68 -15.33 9.52 -1.94
C GLU A 68 -14.94 9.86 -3.37
N ASN A 69 -14.44 11.08 -3.60
CA ASN A 69 -13.93 11.54 -4.90
C ASN A 69 -12.42 11.29 -5.06
N VAL A 70 -11.79 10.57 -4.12
CA VAL A 70 -10.38 10.19 -4.18
C VAL A 70 -10.28 8.66 -4.07
N PRO A 71 -10.52 7.92 -5.18
CA PRO A 71 -10.64 6.46 -5.15
C PRO A 71 -9.45 5.73 -4.52
N LEU A 72 -8.24 6.28 -4.68
CA LEU A 72 -7.00 5.78 -4.09
C LEU A 72 -7.09 5.52 -2.58
N THR A 73 -7.86 6.35 -1.86
CA THR A 73 -8.01 6.26 -0.40
C THR A 73 -8.99 5.18 0.03
N ARG A 74 -9.76 4.61 -0.90
CA ARG A 74 -10.92 3.75 -0.64
C ARG A 74 -11.92 4.39 0.32
N LYS A 75 -12.38 5.61 -0.01
CA LYS A 75 -13.28 6.40 0.85
C LYS A 75 -12.65 6.65 2.24
N GLY A 76 -11.35 6.90 2.29
CA GLY A 76 -10.62 7.18 3.51
C GLY A 76 -10.21 5.99 4.37
N THR A 77 -10.51 4.74 3.98
CA THR A 77 -10.16 3.57 4.79
C THR A 77 -8.66 3.25 4.79
N ILE A 78 -7.92 3.68 3.76
CA ILE A 78 -6.46 3.51 3.68
C ILE A 78 -5.77 4.80 4.13
N SER A 79 -5.40 4.88 5.41
CA SER A 79 -4.92 6.12 6.04
C SER A 79 -3.66 6.71 5.37
N PHE A 80 -2.67 5.89 5.04
CA PHE A 80 -1.45 6.41 4.41
C PHE A 80 -1.70 6.96 2.99
N GLN A 81 -2.70 6.44 2.28
CA GLN A 81 -3.11 7.00 0.99
C GLN A 81 -3.86 8.32 1.16
N VAL A 82 -4.60 8.50 2.26
CA VAL A 82 -5.16 9.79 2.62
C VAL A 82 -4.04 10.80 2.87
N GLU A 83 -2.99 10.43 3.61
CA GLU A 83 -1.82 11.27 3.84
C GLU A 83 -1.09 11.63 2.54
N ASN A 84 -0.87 10.66 1.64
CA ASN A 84 -0.30 10.90 0.31
C ASN A 84 -1.15 11.89 -0.49
N ALA A 85 -2.48 11.70 -0.49
CA ALA A 85 -3.39 12.62 -1.17
C ALA A 85 -3.35 14.03 -0.58
N MET A 86 -3.29 14.18 0.75
CA MET A 86 -3.13 15.47 1.40
C MET A 86 -1.82 16.16 0.99
N ALA A 87 -0.71 15.42 0.95
CA ALA A 87 0.57 15.94 0.52
C ALA A 87 0.54 16.39 -0.96
N SER A 88 -0.06 15.60 -1.85
CA SER A 88 -0.22 15.96 -3.27
C SER A 88 -1.12 17.18 -3.46
N VAL A 89 -2.22 17.28 -2.70
CA VAL A 89 -3.11 18.45 -2.70
C VAL A 89 -2.39 19.70 -2.22
N ALA A 90 -1.63 19.60 -1.12
CA ALA A 90 -0.83 20.71 -0.61
C ALA A 90 0.22 21.17 -1.64
N ALA A 91 0.86 20.24 -2.35
CA ALA A 91 1.82 20.57 -3.40
C ALA A 91 1.17 21.24 -4.60
N ALA A 92 0.02 20.74 -5.06
CA ALA A 92 -0.74 21.36 -6.14
C ALA A 92 -1.23 22.77 -5.79
N TRP A 93 -1.67 22.96 -4.54
CA TRP A 93 -2.08 24.26 -4.02
C TRP A 93 -0.91 25.24 -3.91
N ALA A 94 0.27 24.77 -3.49
CA ALA A 94 1.49 25.55 -3.47
C ALA A 94 1.93 26.03 -4.87
N LEU A 95 1.59 25.28 -5.92
CA LEU A 95 1.82 25.63 -7.32
C LEU A 95 0.69 26.50 -7.92
N ASN A 96 -0.33 26.86 -7.13
CA ASN A 96 -1.52 27.60 -7.56
C ASN A 96 -2.23 26.94 -8.75
N LEU A 97 -2.29 25.60 -8.77
CA LEU A 97 -3.07 24.89 -9.77
C LEU A 97 -4.56 25.11 -9.55
N ASP A 98 -5.33 25.13 -10.64
CA ASP A 98 -6.77 25.29 -10.58
C ASP A 98 -7.43 24.11 -9.84
N TRP A 99 -8.33 24.42 -8.91
CA TRP A 99 -8.97 23.40 -8.07
C TRP A 99 -9.83 22.41 -8.86
N SER A 100 -10.38 22.79 -10.01
CA SER A 100 -11.09 21.85 -10.88
C SER A 100 -10.14 20.82 -11.48
N ALA A 101 -8.92 21.23 -11.86
CA ALA A 101 -7.88 20.32 -12.33
C ALA A 101 -7.40 19.39 -11.20
N VAL A 102 -7.18 19.92 -9.98
CA VAL A 102 -6.81 19.10 -8.81
C VAL A 102 -7.86 18.03 -8.52
N ARG A 103 -9.15 18.41 -8.46
CA ARG A 103 -10.25 17.46 -8.24
C ARG A 103 -10.36 16.42 -9.35
N ALA A 104 -10.21 16.85 -10.61
CA ALA A 104 -10.25 15.92 -11.75
C ALA A 104 -9.11 14.90 -11.68
N ALA A 105 -7.89 15.35 -11.38
CA ALA A 105 -6.72 14.48 -11.24
C ALA A 105 -6.88 13.48 -10.09
N LEU A 106 -7.33 13.92 -8.90
CA LEU A 106 -7.56 13.03 -7.76
C LEU A 106 -8.62 11.97 -8.06
N LYS A 107 -9.67 12.35 -8.81
CA LYS A 107 -10.77 11.47 -9.16
C LYS A 107 -10.39 10.42 -10.20
N SER A 108 -9.54 10.77 -11.16
CA SER A 108 -9.10 9.87 -12.23
C SER A 108 -7.84 9.08 -11.89
N PHE A 109 -7.08 9.48 -10.86
CA PHE A 109 -5.86 8.78 -10.46
C PHE A 109 -6.19 7.37 -9.94
N ALA A 110 -5.62 6.38 -10.61
CA ALA A 110 -5.55 5.01 -10.13
C ALA A 110 -4.11 4.70 -9.75
N SER A 111 -3.86 4.00 -8.64
CA SER A 111 -2.53 3.43 -8.35
C SER A 111 -2.46 2.03 -8.93
N ASN A 112 -2.00 1.93 -10.18
CA ASN A 112 -1.82 0.67 -10.89
C ASN A 112 -0.36 0.53 -11.35
N ALA A 113 -0.06 -0.58 -12.04
CA ALA A 113 1.28 -0.89 -12.52
C ALA A 113 1.85 0.17 -13.49
N ASP A 114 1.01 0.97 -14.15
CA ASP A 114 1.45 1.97 -15.13
C ASP A 114 1.70 3.34 -14.49
N THR A 115 0.90 3.71 -13.49
CA THR A 115 0.92 5.06 -12.90
C THR A 115 1.76 5.17 -11.64
N ALA A 116 1.81 4.09 -10.84
CA ALA A 116 2.52 4.04 -9.57
C ALA A 116 2.94 2.58 -9.27
N PRO A 117 3.86 2.01 -10.07
CA PRO A 117 4.29 0.62 -9.92
C PRO A 117 4.90 0.37 -8.53
N GLY A 118 4.43 -0.68 -7.87
CA GLY A 118 4.89 -1.10 -6.54
C GLY A 118 4.43 -0.18 -5.41
N ARG A 119 3.36 0.61 -5.63
CA ARG A 119 2.78 1.52 -4.62
C ARG A 119 1.34 1.12 -4.31
N PHE A 120 1.19 0.07 -3.51
CA PHE A 120 -0.07 -0.49 -3.07
C PHE A 120 -0.99 -0.80 -4.24
N ASN A 121 -0.46 -1.49 -5.26
CA ASN A 121 -1.26 -1.87 -6.42
C ASN A 121 -2.15 -3.03 -6.03
N VAL A 122 -3.47 -2.86 -6.17
CA VAL A 122 -4.46 -3.87 -5.77
C VAL A 122 -5.07 -4.55 -6.99
N PHE A 123 -5.09 -5.89 -6.96
CA PHE A 123 -5.62 -6.75 -7.99
C PHE A 123 -6.66 -7.72 -7.41
N SER A 124 -7.49 -8.28 -8.29
CA SER A 124 -8.39 -9.38 -7.95
C SER A 124 -7.89 -10.66 -8.61
N TYR A 125 -7.60 -11.69 -7.82
CA TYR A 125 -7.13 -12.98 -8.30
C TYR A 125 -8.05 -14.09 -7.79
N ARG A 126 -8.78 -14.78 -8.69
CA ARG A 126 -9.70 -15.89 -8.34
C ARG A 126 -10.70 -15.58 -7.20
N GLY A 127 -11.14 -14.32 -7.08
CA GLY A 127 -12.05 -13.87 -6.02
C GLY A 127 -11.37 -13.49 -4.70
N ALA A 128 -10.05 -13.53 -4.66
CA ALA A 128 -9.22 -13.02 -3.58
C ALA A 128 -8.68 -11.62 -3.89
N THR A 129 -8.22 -10.91 -2.86
CA THR A 129 -7.51 -9.64 -3.00
C THR A 129 -6.00 -9.89 -3.03
N LEU A 130 -5.33 -9.38 -4.04
CA LEU A 130 -3.88 -9.41 -4.16
C LEU A 130 -3.34 -7.99 -4.11
N ILE A 131 -2.29 -7.73 -3.34
CA ILE A 131 -1.68 -6.41 -3.20
C ILE A 131 -0.18 -6.54 -3.47
N ALA A 132 0.38 -5.68 -4.30
CA ALA A 132 1.83 -5.58 -4.53
C ALA A 132 2.35 -4.22 -4.05
N ASP A 133 3.41 -4.22 -3.24
CA ASP A 133 4.03 -3.02 -2.69
C ASP A 133 5.55 -3.18 -2.54
N TYR A 134 6.31 -2.09 -2.68
CA TYR A 134 7.79 -2.07 -2.56
C TYR A 134 8.28 -1.58 -1.19
N GLY A 135 7.37 -1.25 -0.28
CA GLY A 135 7.68 -0.78 1.07
C GLY A 135 8.43 -1.84 1.88
N HIS A 136 9.60 -1.48 2.40
CA HIS A 136 10.52 -2.40 3.06
C HIS A 136 11.17 -1.80 4.32
N ASN A 137 10.69 -0.64 4.79
CA ASN A 137 11.11 -0.07 6.07
C ASN A 137 10.01 -0.30 7.13
N PRO A 138 10.35 -0.34 8.44
CA PRO A 138 9.37 -0.64 9.48
C PRO A 138 8.12 0.25 9.47
N ASP A 139 8.26 1.54 9.16
CA ASP A 139 7.12 2.48 9.10
C ASP A 139 6.19 2.16 7.92
N ALA A 140 6.75 1.81 6.76
CA ALA A 140 6.01 1.37 5.59
C ALA A 140 5.29 0.05 5.85
N ILE A 141 5.96 -0.92 6.50
CA ILE A 141 5.33 -2.18 6.90
C ILE A 141 4.16 -1.93 7.84
N LEU A 142 4.31 -1.06 8.83
CA LEU A 142 3.24 -0.71 9.76
C LEU A 142 2.04 -0.06 9.03
N ALA A 143 2.32 0.81 8.05
CA ALA A 143 1.27 1.42 7.23
C ALA A 143 0.52 0.38 6.37
N LEU A 144 1.24 -0.58 5.81
CA LEU A 144 0.66 -1.70 5.06
C LEU A 144 -0.19 -2.60 5.95
N VAL A 145 0.28 -2.94 7.15
CA VAL A 145 -0.49 -3.71 8.15
C VAL A 145 -1.81 -3.02 8.45
N ARG A 146 -1.78 -1.73 8.80
CA ARG A 146 -3.02 -0.97 9.09
C ARG A 146 -3.98 -0.97 7.90
N ALA A 147 -3.46 -0.88 6.68
CA ALA A 147 -4.28 -0.92 5.48
C ALA A 147 -4.92 -2.28 5.22
N VAL A 148 -4.19 -3.39 5.38
CA VAL A 148 -4.76 -4.74 5.21
C VAL A 148 -5.72 -5.11 6.35
N GLU A 149 -5.53 -4.55 7.55
CA GLU A 149 -6.47 -4.72 8.66
C GLU A 149 -7.81 -4.03 8.41
N ALA A 150 -7.79 -2.88 7.72
CA ALA A 150 -8.99 -2.17 7.28
C ALA A 150 -9.70 -2.84 6.09
N MET A 151 -9.14 -3.92 5.54
CA MET A 151 -9.70 -4.65 4.40
C MET A 151 -10.30 -6.00 4.84
N PRO A 152 -11.45 -6.40 4.24
CA PRO A 152 -12.05 -7.68 4.53
C PRO A 152 -11.15 -8.81 4.02
N ALA A 153 -10.85 -9.78 4.89
CA ALA A 153 -10.09 -10.96 4.54
C ALA A 153 -10.42 -12.10 5.51
N GLY A 154 -10.70 -13.29 4.99
CA GLY A 154 -10.83 -14.50 5.81
C GLY A 154 -9.47 -14.97 6.36
N ARG A 155 -8.54 -15.24 5.44
CA ARG A 155 -7.11 -15.53 5.72
C ARG A 155 -6.23 -14.48 5.05
N ARG A 156 -5.10 -14.14 5.69
CA ARG A 156 -4.11 -13.18 5.22
C ARG A 156 -2.75 -13.87 5.05
N MET A 157 -2.20 -13.77 3.85
CA MET A 157 -0.85 -14.24 3.52
C MET A 157 0.04 -13.05 3.18
N ILE A 158 1.33 -13.15 3.49
CA ILE A 158 2.33 -12.22 2.99
C ILE A 158 3.50 -12.94 2.35
N VAL A 159 3.99 -12.40 1.24
CA VAL A 159 5.27 -12.75 0.61
C VAL A 159 6.24 -11.61 0.87
N ILE A 160 7.39 -11.89 1.50
CA ILE A 160 8.36 -10.87 1.89
C ILE A 160 9.81 -11.37 1.74
N SER A 161 10.68 -10.45 1.34
CA SER A 161 12.12 -10.54 1.53
C SER A 161 12.63 -9.30 2.27
N GLY A 162 13.91 -9.30 2.64
CA GLY A 162 14.57 -8.18 3.31
C GLY A 162 15.63 -7.56 2.43
N ALA A 163 15.67 -6.23 2.37
CA ALA A 163 16.77 -5.52 1.74
C ALA A 163 18.05 -5.66 2.59
N GLY A 164 19.06 -6.37 2.06
CA GLY A 164 20.28 -6.71 2.82
C GLY A 164 21.11 -5.52 3.30
N ASP A 165 20.94 -4.33 2.71
CA ASP A 165 21.59 -3.08 3.10
C ASP A 165 20.94 -2.38 4.32
N ARG A 166 19.89 -2.98 4.90
CA ARG A 166 19.24 -2.49 6.13
C ARG A 166 19.94 -3.00 7.39
N ARG A 167 19.74 -2.32 8.51
CA ARG A 167 20.24 -2.75 9.82
C ARG A 167 19.51 -4.03 10.25
N ASP A 168 20.19 -4.90 11.00
CA ASP A 168 19.59 -6.15 11.48
C ASP A 168 18.31 -5.93 12.27
N GLU A 169 18.30 -4.89 13.12
CA GLU A 169 17.13 -4.50 13.92
C GLU A 169 15.94 -4.09 13.04
N ASP A 170 16.18 -3.43 11.92
CA ASP A 170 15.13 -3.04 10.98
C ASP A 170 14.57 -4.26 10.26
N ILE A 171 15.41 -5.24 9.89
CA ILE A 171 14.98 -6.48 9.23
C ILE A 171 14.11 -7.32 10.18
N ARG A 172 14.56 -7.52 11.43
CA ARG A 172 13.76 -8.22 12.46
C ARG A 172 12.44 -7.51 12.73
N LYS A 173 12.47 -6.17 12.79
CA LYS A 173 11.28 -5.38 13.12
C LYS A 173 10.18 -5.51 12.07
N GLN A 174 10.54 -5.65 10.79
CA GLN A 174 9.57 -5.85 9.71
C GLN A 174 8.71 -7.08 9.98
N THR A 175 9.32 -8.24 10.24
CA THR A 175 8.55 -9.47 10.46
C THR A 175 7.95 -9.57 11.86
N GLU A 176 8.50 -8.90 12.87
CA GLU A 176 7.84 -8.74 14.17
C GLU A 176 6.48 -8.06 14.01
N ILE A 177 6.39 -7.01 13.18
CA ILE A 177 5.13 -6.31 12.89
C ILE A 177 4.18 -7.19 12.08
N LEU A 178 4.70 -7.88 11.06
CA LEU A 178 3.89 -8.72 10.16
C LEU A 178 3.35 -9.98 10.84
N GLY A 179 4.12 -10.55 11.77
CA GLY A 179 3.76 -11.78 12.49
C GLY A 179 2.45 -11.68 13.28
N ASP A 180 2.06 -10.46 13.65
CA ASP A 180 0.80 -10.19 14.37
C ASP A 180 -0.38 -9.93 13.43
N ALA A 181 -0.13 -9.67 12.13
CA ALA A 181 -1.14 -9.26 11.17
C ALA A 181 -1.51 -10.32 10.11
N PHE A 182 -0.60 -11.26 9.84
CA PHE A 182 -0.73 -12.28 8.80
C PHE A 182 -0.75 -13.71 9.37
N ASP A 183 -1.58 -14.56 8.78
CA ASP A 183 -1.76 -15.97 9.18
C ASP A 183 -0.64 -16.86 8.63
N GLU A 184 -0.16 -16.54 7.42
CA GLU A 184 0.88 -17.27 6.69
C GLU A 184 1.93 -16.29 6.13
N VAL A 185 3.21 -16.64 6.30
CA VAL A 185 4.34 -15.83 5.85
C VAL A 185 5.22 -16.67 4.94
N ILE A 186 5.39 -16.23 3.70
CA ILE A 186 6.34 -16.78 2.75
C ILE A 186 7.54 -15.84 2.71
N LEU A 187 8.65 -16.29 3.27
CA LEU A 187 9.93 -15.61 3.18
C LEU A 187 10.61 -16.03 1.88
N TYR A 188 11.15 -15.08 1.12
CA TYR A 188 11.93 -15.41 -0.06
C TYR A 188 13.30 -14.76 -0.08
N GLN A 189 14.22 -15.39 -0.82
CA GLN A 189 15.56 -14.89 -1.04
C GLN A 189 15.96 -15.00 -2.51
N ASP A 190 16.50 -13.90 -3.05
CA ASP A 190 17.12 -13.82 -4.37
C ASP A 190 18.65 -13.71 -4.30
N GLN A 191 19.30 -13.64 -5.47
CA GLN A 191 20.77 -13.57 -5.58
C GLN A 191 21.36 -12.24 -5.09
N CYS A 192 20.57 -11.16 -5.00
CA CYS A 192 21.04 -9.84 -4.62
C CYS A 192 21.03 -9.63 -3.08
N GLN A 193 22.08 -10.09 -2.39
CA GLN A 193 22.18 -10.01 -0.92
C GLN A 193 22.72 -8.67 -0.37
N ARG A 194 23.02 -7.70 -1.25
CA ARG A 194 23.47 -6.34 -0.89
C ARG A 194 24.57 -6.28 0.19
N GLY A 195 25.51 -7.23 0.14
CA GLY A 195 26.66 -7.30 1.05
C GLY A 195 26.54 -8.27 2.22
N ARG A 196 25.40 -8.97 2.38
CA ARG A 196 25.20 -10.03 3.37
C ARG A 196 25.53 -11.43 2.82
N ALA A 197 25.76 -12.37 3.73
CA ALA A 197 25.93 -13.77 3.38
C ALA A 197 24.59 -14.41 2.93
N ASP A 198 24.70 -15.50 2.17
CA ASP A 198 23.54 -16.30 1.77
C ASP A 198 22.79 -16.82 3.01
N GLY A 199 21.46 -16.74 3.01
CA GLY A 199 20.61 -17.10 4.15
C GLY A 199 20.58 -16.10 5.32
N GLU A 200 21.46 -15.10 5.37
CA GLU A 200 21.57 -14.19 6.53
C GLU A 200 20.30 -13.34 6.71
N VAL A 201 19.78 -12.77 5.61
CA VAL A 201 18.53 -11.99 5.63
C VAL A 201 17.34 -12.86 6.07
N LEU A 202 17.21 -14.07 5.53
CA LEU A 202 16.14 -15.00 5.93
C LEU A 202 16.22 -15.34 7.41
N GLY A 203 17.43 -15.56 7.93
CA GLY A 203 17.66 -15.79 9.36
C GLY A 203 17.10 -14.66 10.22
N LEU A 204 17.39 -13.40 9.87
CA LEU A 204 16.89 -12.22 10.57
C LEU A 204 15.38 -12.04 10.46
N LEU A 205 14.80 -12.28 9.28
CA LEU A 205 13.34 -12.24 9.09
C LEU A 205 12.66 -13.32 9.95
N ARG A 206 13.21 -14.53 10.01
CA ARG A 206 12.72 -15.62 10.85
C ARG A 206 12.83 -15.30 12.34
N GLU A 207 13.91 -14.67 12.78
CA GLU A 207 14.07 -14.21 14.16
C GLU A 207 12.95 -13.23 14.57
N GLY A 208 12.54 -12.32 13.70
CA GLY A 208 11.42 -11.41 13.97
C GLY A 208 10.07 -12.10 14.14
N LEU A 209 9.88 -13.29 13.55
CA LEU A 209 8.64 -14.08 13.68
C LEU A 209 8.57 -14.92 14.96
N ALA A 210 9.64 -14.99 15.77
CA ALA A 210 9.72 -15.89 16.92
C ALA A 210 8.61 -15.69 17.98
N HIS A 211 8.02 -14.50 18.03
CA HIS A 211 6.96 -14.13 18.96
C HIS A 211 5.66 -13.69 18.27
N ALA A 212 5.49 -14.06 17.00
CA ALA A 212 4.29 -13.77 16.21
C ALA A 212 3.03 -14.32 16.91
N LYS A 213 2.00 -13.47 17.06
CA LYS A 213 0.74 -13.87 17.71
C LYS A 213 -0.26 -14.48 16.76
N ARG A 214 -0.13 -14.21 15.46
CA ARG A 214 -1.11 -14.62 14.44
C ARG A 214 -0.54 -15.58 13.42
N THR A 215 0.72 -15.42 13.03
CA THR A 215 1.34 -16.31 12.05
C THR A 215 1.41 -17.72 12.60
N THR A 216 0.82 -18.66 11.86
CA THR A 216 0.80 -20.09 12.19
C THR A 216 1.60 -20.93 11.20
N ALA A 217 1.92 -20.37 10.03
CA ALA A 217 2.72 -21.03 9.00
C ALA A 217 3.79 -20.09 8.44
N VAL A 218 5.02 -20.59 8.34
CA VAL A 218 6.16 -19.91 7.74
C VAL A 218 6.83 -20.85 6.76
N GLU A 219 7.10 -20.36 5.55
CA GLU A 219 7.83 -21.11 4.51
C GLU A 219 8.94 -20.24 3.93
N GLU A 220 10.08 -20.86 3.62
CA GLU A 220 11.22 -20.20 2.98
C GLU A 220 11.38 -20.71 1.55
N ILE A 221 11.43 -19.79 0.58
CA ILE A 221 11.52 -20.09 -0.85
C ILE A 221 12.70 -19.34 -1.48
N ARG A 222 13.42 -20.00 -2.38
CA ARG A 222 14.43 -19.34 -3.21
C ARG A 222 13.81 -18.86 -4.52
N GLY A 223 13.90 -17.56 -4.78
CA GLY A 223 13.32 -16.91 -5.97
C GLY A 223 12.00 -16.18 -5.68
N GLU A 224 11.96 -14.89 -5.98
CA GLU A 224 10.75 -14.05 -5.86
C GLU A 224 9.55 -14.62 -6.62
N PHE A 225 9.70 -14.96 -7.90
CA PHE A 225 8.58 -15.42 -8.72
C PHE A 225 8.01 -16.76 -8.25
N LEU A 226 8.86 -17.66 -7.76
CA LEU A 226 8.40 -18.93 -7.19
C LEU A 226 7.61 -18.70 -5.89
N ALA A 227 8.04 -17.74 -5.07
CA ALA A 227 7.31 -17.37 -3.86
C ALA A 227 5.94 -16.75 -4.19
N ILE A 228 5.88 -15.87 -5.19
CA ILE A 228 4.64 -15.31 -5.72
C ILE A 228 3.72 -16.42 -6.23
N ASP A 229 4.23 -17.33 -7.07
CA ASP A 229 3.42 -18.42 -7.63
C ASP A 229 2.89 -19.36 -6.54
N THR A 230 3.71 -19.64 -5.53
CA THR A 230 3.30 -20.45 -4.37
C THR A 230 2.17 -19.78 -3.61
N ALA A 231 2.27 -18.47 -3.36
CA ALA A 231 1.22 -17.71 -2.71
C ALA A 231 -0.08 -17.72 -3.53
N LEU A 232 0.00 -17.44 -4.84
CA LEU A 232 -1.14 -17.43 -5.75
C LEU A 232 -1.83 -18.80 -5.84
N ALA A 233 -1.05 -19.90 -5.84
CA ALA A 233 -1.60 -21.25 -5.87
C ALA A 233 -2.43 -21.60 -4.61
N ARG A 234 -2.08 -21.03 -3.46
CA ARG A 234 -2.76 -21.27 -2.16
C ARG A 234 -3.95 -20.34 -1.90
N LEU A 235 -4.01 -19.23 -2.63
CA LEU A 235 -4.97 -18.16 -2.37
C LEU A 235 -6.40 -18.55 -2.74
N GLN A 236 -7.33 -18.45 -1.78
CA GLN A 236 -8.74 -18.80 -1.96
C GLN A 236 -9.65 -17.55 -2.07
N PRO A 237 -10.87 -17.67 -2.64
CA PRO A 237 -11.81 -16.57 -2.69
C PRO A 237 -12.08 -15.94 -1.30
N GLY A 238 -12.11 -14.61 -1.22
CA GLY A 238 -12.31 -13.89 0.05
C GLY A 238 -11.06 -13.75 0.93
N GLU A 239 -9.91 -14.25 0.49
CA GLU A 239 -8.62 -14.09 1.18
C GLU A 239 -7.83 -12.89 0.65
N LEU A 240 -6.77 -12.54 1.37
CA LEU A 240 -5.87 -11.45 1.01
C LEU A 240 -4.43 -11.93 0.98
N CYS A 241 -3.70 -11.60 -0.08
CA CYS A 241 -2.26 -11.77 -0.16
C CYS A 241 -1.58 -10.42 -0.40
N LEU A 242 -0.63 -10.06 0.47
CA LEU A 242 0.28 -8.94 0.27
C LEU A 242 1.61 -9.49 -0.24
N ILE A 243 2.15 -8.91 -1.32
CA ILE A 243 3.45 -9.25 -1.87
C ILE A 243 4.32 -8.01 -1.75
N LEU A 244 5.38 -8.12 -0.95
CA LEU A 244 6.45 -7.14 -0.93
C LEU A 244 7.44 -7.50 -2.02
N ILE A 245 7.38 -6.75 -3.13
CA ILE A 245 8.18 -6.99 -4.33
C ILE A 245 9.53 -6.29 -4.22
N ASP A 246 10.59 -6.90 -4.73
CA ASP A 246 11.93 -6.28 -4.86
C ASP A 246 12.18 -5.88 -6.32
N GLN A 247 11.90 -6.76 -7.28
CA GLN A 247 12.00 -6.46 -8.71
C GLN A 247 10.66 -5.91 -9.22
N VAL A 248 10.44 -4.60 -9.03
CA VAL A 248 9.12 -3.98 -9.23
C VAL A 248 8.53 -4.26 -10.62
N GLU A 249 9.29 -4.02 -11.69
CA GLU A 249 8.77 -4.16 -13.06
C GLU A 249 8.50 -5.63 -13.39
N GLU A 250 9.46 -6.50 -13.09
CA GLU A 250 9.40 -7.92 -13.40
C GLU A 250 8.34 -8.66 -12.57
N ALA A 251 8.21 -8.35 -11.28
CA ALA A 251 7.21 -8.94 -10.42
C ALA A 251 5.79 -8.52 -10.81
N LEU A 252 5.58 -7.24 -11.16
CA LEU A 252 4.29 -6.77 -11.66
C LEU A 252 3.94 -7.40 -13.02
N ALA A 253 4.91 -7.54 -13.92
CA ALA A 253 4.73 -8.24 -15.19
C ALA A 253 4.38 -9.72 -14.96
N HIS A 254 5.05 -10.39 -14.02
CA HIS A 254 4.76 -11.77 -13.63
C HIS A 254 3.33 -11.90 -13.11
N ILE A 255 2.94 -11.06 -12.14
CA ILE A 255 1.58 -11.01 -11.60
C ILE A 255 0.54 -10.79 -12.71
N ALA A 256 0.81 -9.85 -13.63
CA ALA A 256 -0.08 -9.57 -14.76
C ALA A 256 -0.28 -10.81 -15.66
N GLY A 257 0.80 -11.55 -15.94
CA GLY A 257 0.72 -12.83 -16.66
C GLY A 257 -0.20 -13.84 -15.96
N ARG A 258 -0.04 -14.03 -14.65
CA ARG A 258 -0.88 -14.94 -13.85
C ARG A 258 -2.34 -14.52 -13.81
N LEU A 259 -2.62 -13.21 -13.80
CA LEU A 259 -3.99 -12.67 -13.88
C LEU A 259 -4.64 -12.95 -15.25
N ALA A 260 -3.87 -12.86 -16.33
CA ALA A 260 -4.34 -13.13 -17.69
C ALA A 260 -4.72 -14.60 -17.87
N GLU A 261 -3.95 -15.55 -17.33
CA GLU A 261 -4.26 -16.99 -17.38
C GLU A 261 -5.64 -17.30 -16.78
N VAL A 262 -5.96 -16.75 -15.61
CA VAL A 262 -7.26 -16.94 -14.94
C VAL A 262 -8.42 -16.34 -15.76
N SER A 263 -8.15 -15.23 -16.43
CA SER A 263 -9.13 -14.56 -17.29
C SER A 263 -9.48 -15.37 -18.53
N ILE A 264 -8.56 -16.22 -19.01
CA ILE A 264 -8.76 -17.15 -20.13
C ILE A 264 -9.41 -18.46 -19.67
N GLU A 265 -9.11 -18.95 -18.46
CA GLU A 265 -9.75 -20.15 -17.89
C GLU A 265 -11.26 -19.98 -17.64
N ARG A 266 -11.71 -18.76 -17.28
CA ARG A 266 -13.13 -18.45 -17.04
C ARG A 266 -14.04 -18.64 -18.26
N PRO A 267 -13.74 -18.09 -19.46
CA PRO A 267 -14.56 -18.32 -20.65
C PRO A 267 -14.56 -19.78 -21.11
N ALA A 268 -13.45 -20.52 -20.97
CA ALA A 268 -13.38 -21.93 -21.33
C ALA A 268 -14.25 -22.82 -20.42
N ARG A 269 -14.27 -22.58 -19.10
CA ARG A 269 -15.16 -23.31 -18.17
C ARG A 269 -16.63 -22.94 -18.34
N ALA A 270 -16.95 -21.69 -18.64
CA ALA A 270 -18.33 -21.26 -18.90
C ALA A 270 -18.89 -21.89 -20.20
N ALA A 271 -18.06 -22.00 -21.25
CA ALA A 271 -18.42 -22.68 -22.48
C ALA A 271 -18.67 -24.18 -22.26
N ALA A 272 -17.76 -24.87 -21.55
CA ALA A 272 -17.91 -26.30 -21.22
C ALA A 272 -19.15 -26.59 -20.33
N GLN A 273 -19.48 -25.71 -19.39
CA GLN A 273 -20.69 -25.85 -18.57
C GLN A 273 -21.99 -25.53 -19.34
N GLY A 274 -21.92 -24.69 -20.38
CA GLY A 274 -23.03 -24.43 -21.30
C GLY A 274 -23.32 -25.62 -22.23
N GLU A 275 -22.28 -26.30 -22.72
CA GLU A 275 -22.41 -27.49 -23.58
C GLU A 275 -22.98 -28.69 -22.84
N VAL A 276 -22.54 -28.95 -21.60
CA VAL A 276 -23.11 -30.02 -20.75
C VAL A 276 -24.61 -29.78 -20.43
N ARG A 277 -25.07 -28.52 -20.45
CA ARG A 277 -26.48 -28.18 -20.20
C ARG A 277 -27.35 -28.36 -21.45
N LEU A 278 -26.78 -28.21 -22.64
CA LEU A 278 -27.45 -28.46 -23.92
C LEU A 278 -27.56 -29.96 -24.23
N GLU A 279 -26.51 -30.75 -23.93
CA GLU A 279 -26.55 -32.22 -24.12
C GLU A 279 -27.58 -32.90 -23.21
N ASN A 280 -27.77 -32.40 -21.97
CA ASN A 280 -28.78 -32.92 -21.05
C ASN A 280 -30.23 -32.48 -21.39
N GLN A 281 -30.43 -31.49 -22.27
CA GLN A 281 -31.75 -31.10 -22.77
C GLN A 281 -32.13 -31.81 -24.08
N ALA A 282 -31.14 -32.33 -24.83
CA ALA A 282 -31.37 -33.11 -26.05
C ALA A 282 -31.67 -34.60 -25.77
N ALA A 283 -31.56 -35.05 -24.51
CA ALA A 283 -31.78 -36.43 -24.08
C ALA A 283 -33.10 -36.65 -23.31
N ALA A 284 -34.04 -35.69 -23.34
CA ALA A 284 -35.35 -35.75 -22.69
C ALA A 284 -36.50 -35.69 -23.69
#